data_AF-A0A397ZEJ6-F1
#
_entry.id   AF-A0A397ZEJ6-F1
#
_cell.length_a   1.000
_cell.length_b   1.000
_cell.length_c   1.000
_cell.angle_alpha   90.00
_cell.angle_beta   90.00
_cell.angle_gamma   90.00
#
_symmetry.space_group_name_H-M   'P 1'
#
loop_
_entity.id
_entity.type
_entity.pdbx_description
1 polymer ?
#
loop_
_entity_poly.entity_id
_entity_poly.type
_entity_poly.pdbx_seq_one_letter_code
_entity_poly.pdbx_strand_id
1 'polypeptide(L)'
;MSPVGVSALSSPAKFHRRREKAQTFTPTHFPNPNGFPSPWRKSRPFAPKLSQSLNFASPSPHLPLIRSSTSPSSKDFLQILARKAAIFLVGSFVFLGFCSSKPALALPTATASSQSELEDEAMFEKVLESEPENMEAMKAVLYKKMRRGKPEDAVKYVEKLMKLEPREVEWKLLEALCYETMGQLSKAKRLFKDILRDNPLLIRALHGLAMVMHKSHDSSVFDMLNEAMEVARQGNRVTEERNIQVLIGQMHIVKGQFEEALKIFQEMVKDNPRDFRPYLCQGIVYSLMDKKEEADQQFEIYWSLAPEEFPQKGFLDDVALAAQAKSRERLQNTFKAKSTV
;
A
#
# COMPACT_ATOMS: atom_id res chain seq x y z
N MET A 1 32.94 59.93 22.17
CA MET A 1 34.40 60.13 22.13
C MET A 1 34.99 59.02 21.24
N SER A 2 36.00 59.34 20.43
CA SER A 2 36.57 58.54 19.31
C SER A 2 37.52 57.42 19.79
N PRO A 3 38.24 56.67 18.90
CA PRO A 3 38.03 56.25 17.49
C PRO A 3 38.05 54.68 17.37
N VAL A 4 38.03 53.98 16.23
CA VAL A 4 39.06 53.69 15.18
C VAL A 4 38.34 52.85 14.08
N GLY A 5 38.42 53.11 12.76
CA GLY A 5 39.47 52.64 11.80
C GLY A 5 39.36 51.13 11.51
N VAL A 6 39.27 50.58 10.29
CA VAL A 6 40.22 50.60 9.16
C VAL A 6 39.54 49.89 7.96
N SER A 7 39.32 50.58 6.83
CA SER A 7 39.91 50.38 5.48
C SER A 7 39.42 49.22 4.59
N ALA A 8 39.38 49.49 3.28
CA ALA A 8 38.93 48.59 2.20
C ALA A 8 40.10 47.87 1.50
N LEU A 9 39.82 46.85 0.65
CA LEU A 9 40.22 46.80 -0.77
C LEU A 9 39.95 45.46 -1.51
N SER A 10 39.47 45.61 -2.76
CA SER A 10 39.78 44.82 -3.98
C SER A 10 39.43 43.33 -4.15
N SER A 11 39.00 43.02 -5.38
CA SER A 11 38.71 41.69 -5.96
C SER A 11 39.95 40.80 -6.18
N PRO A 12 39.79 39.56 -6.69
CA PRO A 12 39.95 39.41 -8.14
C PRO A 12 38.99 38.42 -8.82
N ALA A 13 38.52 38.79 -10.02
CA ALA A 13 38.10 37.81 -11.01
C ALA A 13 39.32 37.32 -11.81
N LYS A 14 39.41 36.02 -12.12
CA LYS A 14 40.29 35.49 -13.17
C LYS A 14 39.72 34.23 -13.82
N PHE A 15 39.24 34.39 -15.05
CA PHE A 15 38.97 33.31 -15.99
C PHE A 15 40.26 32.53 -16.27
N HIS A 16 40.22 31.20 -16.22
CA HIS A 16 41.18 30.37 -16.95
C HIS A 16 40.47 29.30 -17.79
N ARG A 17 40.31 29.64 -19.06
CA ARG A 17 39.90 28.76 -20.16
C ARG A 17 41.11 27.90 -20.53
N ARG A 18 41.05 26.57 -20.37
CA ARG A 18 42.03 25.66 -20.98
C ARG A 18 41.34 24.73 -21.98
N ARG A 19 41.79 24.85 -23.23
CA ARG A 19 41.40 24.03 -24.39
C ARG A 19 42.46 22.94 -24.59
N GLU A 20 42.26 22.09 -25.60
CA GLU A 20 43.07 20.91 -25.97
C GLU A 20 42.62 19.59 -25.32
N LYS A 21 42.56 18.46 -26.03
CA LYS A 21 42.89 18.18 -27.46
C LYS A 21 41.93 17.12 -28.00
N ALA A 22 41.57 17.23 -29.29
CA ALA A 22 40.84 16.19 -30.00
C ALA A 22 41.81 15.12 -30.49
N GLN A 23 41.36 13.86 -30.53
CA GLN A 23 41.93 12.83 -31.39
C GLN A 23 40.81 12.18 -32.21
N THR A 24 40.86 12.40 -33.51
CA THR A 24 40.07 11.73 -34.52
C THR A 24 40.83 10.51 -35.04
N PHE A 25 40.17 9.37 -35.12
CA PHE A 25 40.53 8.31 -36.08
C PHE A 25 39.24 7.80 -36.73
N THR A 26 39.26 7.70 -38.05
CA THR A 26 38.14 7.27 -38.90
C THR A 26 38.65 6.15 -39.85
N PRO A 27 37.94 5.70 -40.91
CA PRO A 27 37.43 4.32 -40.94
C PRO A 27 38.00 3.45 -42.08
N THR A 28 37.83 2.12 -42.01
CA THR A 28 38.12 1.22 -43.16
C THR A 28 37.12 0.06 -43.32
N HIS A 29 36.29 0.20 -44.37
CA HIS A 29 35.91 -0.81 -45.37
C HIS A 29 35.33 -2.21 -45.04
N PHE A 30 34.08 -2.37 -45.50
CA PHE A 30 33.40 -3.58 -46.01
C PHE A 30 34.13 -4.21 -47.24
N PRO A 31 33.91 -5.51 -47.62
CA PRO A 31 32.61 -6.00 -48.12
C PRO A 31 32.19 -7.48 -47.93
N ASN A 32 30.90 -7.71 -48.25
CA ASN A 32 30.19 -8.96 -48.62
C ASN A 32 30.78 -9.56 -49.95
N PRO A 33 30.39 -10.73 -50.56
CA PRO A 33 29.03 -11.34 -50.60
C PRO A 33 28.93 -12.90 -50.74
N ASN A 34 27.72 -13.37 -51.12
CA ASN A 34 27.31 -14.71 -51.63
C ASN A 34 26.86 -15.75 -50.56
N GLY A 35 25.71 -16.44 -50.67
CA GLY A 35 24.60 -16.34 -51.63
C GLY A 35 23.55 -17.45 -51.43
N PHE A 36 22.25 -17.13 -51.55
CA PHE A 36 21.12 -18.08 -51.66
C PHE A 36 21.18 -18.85 -53.02
N PRO A 37 20.44 -19.97 -53.27
CA PRO A 37 19.10 -20.34 -52.74
C PRO A 37 18.84 -21.85 -52.45
N SER A 38 17.54 -22.20 -52.33
CA SER A 38 16.89 -23.52 -52.07
C SER A 38 16.79 -24.40 -53.35
N PRO A 39 15.83 -25.37 -53.56
CA PRO A 39 14.90 -26.13 -52.69
C PRO A 39 14.91 -27.69 -52.94
N TRP A 40 13.74 -28.37 -52.85
CA TRP A 40 13.37 -29.79 -53.18
C TRP A 40 13.50 -30.85 -52.05
N ARG A 41 12.69 -31.94 -51.98
CA ARG A 41 11.28 -32.25 -52.37
C ARG A 41 10.94 -33.69 -51.85
N LYS A 42 9.63 -33.99 -51.71
CA LYS A 42 8.93 -35.31 -51.73
C LYS A 42 8.61 -35.85 -50.32
N SER A 43 7.37 -36.13 -49.86
CA SER A 43 6.03 -36.46 -50.42
C SER A 43 5.69 -37.97 -50.42
N ARG A 44 4.46 -38.28 -49.97
CA ARG A 44 3.67 -39.54 -50.12
C ARG A 44 3.80 -40.60 -48.97
N PRO A 45 2.87 -41.57 -48.82
CA PRO A 45 1.39 -41.39 -48.74
C PRO A 45 0.63 -42.48 -47.89
N PHE A 46 -0.71 -42.52 -48.05
CA PHE A 46 -1.64 -43.68 -47.94
C PHE A 46 -2.08 -44.22 -46.55
N ALA A 47 -3.42 -44.28 -46.39
CA ALA A 47 -4.20 -45.17 -45.51
C ALA A 47 -4.50 -46.51 -46.27
N PRO A 48 -5.51 -47.40 -46.01
CA PRO A 48 -6.68 -47.33 -45.09
C PRO A 48 -7.16 -48.67 -44.44
N LYS A 49 -8.40 -48.65 -43.88
CA LYS A 49 -9.33 -49.80 -43.62
C LYS A 49 -8.92 -50.76 -42.47
N LEU A 50 -9.79 -51.44 -41.73
CA LEU A 50 -11.28 -51.61 -41.63
C LEU A 50 -11.63 -51.65 -40.10
N SER A 51 -12.83 -51.88 -39.54
CA SER A 51 -14.18 -52.33 -39.97
C SER A 51 -15.27 -51.81 -39.00
N GLN A 52 -16.54 -52.13 -39.24
CA GLN A 52 -17.70 -51.77 -38.39
C GLN A 52 -17.96 -52.79 -37.26
N SER A 53 -18.55 -52.35 -36.15
CA SER A 53 -19.88 -52.83 -35.73
C SER A 53 -20.57 -51.82 -34.78
N LEU A 54 -21.89 -51.74 -34.85
CA LEU A 54 -22.75 -50.94 -33.97
C LEU A 54 -23.23 -51.82 -32.81
N ASN A 55 -23.42 -51.23 -31.61
CA ASN A 55 -24.55 -51.54 -30.74
C ASN A 55 -24.78 -50.43 -29.71
N PHE A 56 -26.06 -50.15 -29.44
CA PHE A 56 -26.53 -49.15 -28.47
C PHE A 56 -26.48 -49.69 -27.04
N ALA A 57 -25.97 -48.91 -26.09
CA ALA A 57 -26.46 -48.85 -24.70
C ALA A 57 -25.84 -47.65 -23.95
N SER A 58 -26.66 -46.76 -23.41
CA SER A 58 -26.27 -45.80 -22.36
C SER A 58 -26.14 -46.55 -21.03
N PRO A 59 -25.20 -46.19 -20.12
CA PRO A 59 -25.55 -45.14 -19.15
C PRO A 59 -24.39 -44.23 -18.65
N SER A 60 -24.80 -43.11 -18.04
CA SER A 60 -24.16 -42.27 -17.01
C SER A 60 -22.65 -42.37 -16.71
N PRO A 61 -21.90 -41.25 -16.73
CA PRO A 61 -20.49 -41.23 -16.32
C PRO A 61 -20.32 -41.20 -14.79
N HIS A 62 -19.58 -42.16 -14.25
CA HIS A 62 -19.03 -42.08 -12.90
C HIS A 62 -17.77 -41.20 -12.88
N LEU A 63 -17.70 -40.26 -11.93
CA LEU A 63 -16.51 -39.44 -11.68
C LEU A 63 -15.41 -40.27 -10.98
N PRO A 64 -14.15 -40.26 -11.46
CA PRO A 64 -13.03 -40.83 -10.70
C PRO A 64 -12.59 -39.87 -9.59
N LEU A 65 -12.36 -40.40 -8.37
CA LEU A 65 -11.75 -39.63 -7.29
C LEU A 65 -10.30 -39.29 -7.62
N ILE A 66 -9.94 -38.01 -7.56
CA ILE A 66 -8.55 -37.58 -7.39
C ILE A 66 -8.42 -36.97 -5.98
N ARG A 67 -7.81 -37.72 -5.07
CA ARG A 67 -7.25 -37.19 -3.83
C ARG A 67 -5.84 -36.68 -4.10
N SER A 68 -5.58 -35.40 -3.83
CA SER A 68 -4.28 -34.95 -3.30
C SER A 68 -4.43 -33.52 -2.77
N SER A 69 -4.78 -33.42 -1.49
CA SER A 69 -4.75 -32.17 -0.74
C SER A 69 -3.32 -31.91 -0.23
N THR A 70 -2.59 -31.00 -0.87
CA THR A 70 -1.49 -30.29 -0.19
C THR A 70 -2.07 -29.07 0.50
N SER A 71 -2.52 -29.24 1.75
CA SER A 71 -2.88 -28.12 2.61
C SER A 71 -1.64 -27.26 2.88
N PRO A 72 -1.68 -25.92 2.70
CA PRO A 72 -0.59 -25.06 3.15
C PRO A 72 -0.37 -25.23 4.66
N SER A 73 0.86 -25.07 5.13
CA SER A 73 1.15 -25.28 6.55
C SER A 73 0.45 -24.22 7.40
N SER A 74 0.19 -24.53 8.68
CA SER A 74 -0.42 -23.57 9.61
C SER A 74 0.40 -22.27 9.73
N LYS A 75 1.73 -22.33 9.52
CA LYS A 75 2.62 -21.16 9.50
C LYS A 75 2.40 -20.28 8.26
N ASP A 76 2.16 -20.89 7.10
CA ASP A 76 1.87 -20.15 5.86
C ASP A 76 0.52 -19.44 5.94
N PHE A 77 -0.50 -20.11 6.49
CA PHE A 77 -1.81 -19.52 6.74
C PHE A 77 -1.73 -18.36 7.74
N LEU A 78 -0.97 -18.53 8.84
CA LEU A 78 -0.72 -17.46 9.81
C LEU A 78 0.03 -16.27 9.19
N GLN A 79 1.04 -16.50 8.33
CA GLN A 79 1.71 -15.41 7.61
C GLN A 79 0.77 -14.71 6.64
N ILE A 80 -0.03 -15.43 5.84
CA ILE A 80 -0.99 -14.84 4.90
C ILE A 80 -2.07 -14.02 5.64
N LEU A 81 -2.57 -14.53 6.76
CA LEU A 81 -3.58 -13.86 7.59
C LEU A 81 -3.00 -12.68 8.39
N ALA A 82 -1.73 -12.74 8.79
CA ALA A 82 -0.99 -11.61 9.35
C ALA A 82 -0.71 -10.54 8.29
N ARG A 83 -0.35 -10.93 7.06
CA ARG A 83 -0.17 -10.00 5.93
C ARG A 83 -1.48 -9.28 5.60
N LYS A 84 -2.60 -10.00 5.52
CA LYS A 84 -3.94 -9.42 5.29
C LYS A 84 -4.40 -8.54 6.46
N ALA A 85 -4.11 -8.92 7.71
CA ALA A 85 -4.43 -8.09 8.87
C ALA A 85 -3.55 -6.84 8.97
N ALA A 86 -2.25 -6.93 8.68
CA ALA A 86 -1.36 -5.77 8.59
C ALA A 86 -1.82 -4.82 7.48
N ILE A 87 -2.22 -5.35 6.30
CA ILE A 87 -2.85 -4.54 5.24
C ILE A 87 -4.10 -3.81 5.76
N PHE A 88 -4.93 -4.44 6.61
CA PHE A 88 -6.15 -3.86 7.17
C PHE A 88 -5.95 -2.93 8.37
N LEU A 89 -4.85 -3.05 9.11
CA LEU A 89 -4.54 -2.24 10.29
C LEU A 89 -3.65 -1.03 9.97
N VAL A 90 -2.98 -1.07 8.82
CA VAL A 90 -1.92 -0.14 8.44
C VAL A 90 -2.29 0.59 7.13
N GLY A 91 -2.89 -0.09 6.16
CA GLY A 91 -3.45 0.52 4.94
C GLY A 91 -4.72 1.37 5.14
N SER A 92 -4.95 1.86 6.36
CA SER A 92 -6.29 2.21 6.86
C SER A 92 -6.34 3.47 7.72
N PHE A 93 -5.28 3.77 8.48
CA PHE A 93 -5.17 5.04 9.23
C PHE A 93 -4.87 6.27 8.34
N VAL A 94 -4.70 6.07 7.03
CA VAL A 94 -4.06 7.04 6.10
C VAL A 94 -4.79 7.19 4.76
N PHE A 95 -5.77 6.35 4.44
CA PHE A 95 -6.09 6.00 3.04
C PHE A 95 -7.38 6.57 2.42
N LEU A 96 -8.16 7.37 3.14
CA LEU A 96 -9.37 8.02 2.59
C LEU A 96 -9.34 9.53 2.84
N GLY A 97 -8.56 10.23 2.01
CA GLY A 97 -8.76 11.65 1.79
C GLY A 97 -10.10 11.88 1.08
N PHE A 98 -10.93 12.77 1.65
CA PHE A 98 -12.13 13.36 1.04
C PHE A 98 -13.07 12.44 0.23
N CYS A 99 -14.04 11.85 0.93
CA CYS A 99 -15.39 11.66 0.40
C CYS A 99 -16.41 12.26 1.38
N SER A 100 -16.86 13.48 1.10
CA SER A 100 -17.95 14.13 1.86
C SER A 100 -19.31 13.62 1.40
N SER A 101 -19.58 12.33 1.63
CA SER A 101 -20.86 11.68 1.32
C SER A 101 -21.38 10.97 2.57
N LYS A 102 -22.62 11.28 2.96
CA LYS A 102 -23.26 10.81 4.19
C LYS A 102 -23.31 9.27 4.24
N PRO A 103 -23.14 8.63 5.41
CA PRO A 103 -23.33 7.19 5.53
C PRO A 103 -24.82 6.85 5.37
N ALA A 104 -25.14 6.06 4.33
CA ALA A 104 -26.41 5.35 4.25
C ALA A 104 -26.30 4.02 5.01
N LEU A 105 -27.39 3.61 5.65
CA LEU A 105 -27.42 2.55 6.65
C LEU A 105 -27.20 1.11 6.11
N ALA A 106 -26.51 0.33 6.96
CA ALA A 106 -26.67 -1.12 7.20
C ALA A 106 -25.94 -2.17 6.33
N LEU A 107 -25.39 -3.15 7.08
CA LEU A 107 -24.81 -4.45 6.70
C LEU A 107 -25.86 -5.43 6.11
N PRO A 108 -25.46 -6.62 5.59
CA PRO A 108 -24.14 -7.05 5.11
C PRO A 108 -24.18 -7.60 3.65
N THR A 109 -23.05 -7.64 2.94
CA THR A 109 -22.57 -8.78 2.11
C THR A 109 -21.36 -8.38 1.24
N ALA A 110 -20.31 -9.21 1.25
CA ALA A 110 -19.14 -9.05 0.39
C ALA A 110 -19.41 -9.32 -1.12
N THR A 111 -20.64 -9.65 -1.49
CA THR A 111 -21.11 -9.79 -2.87
C THR A 111 -21.83 -8.53 -3.37
N ALA A 112 -22.65 -7.86 -2.53
CA ALA A 112 -23.39 -6.67 -2.93
C ALA A 112 -22.50 -5.45 -3.22
N SER A 113 -21.42 -5.24 -2.44
CA SER A 113 -20.47 -4.14 -2.73
C SER A 113 -19.86 -4.30 -4.13
N SER A 114 -19.56 -5.53 -4.55
CA SER A 114 -18.90 -5.79 -5.83
C SER A 114 -19.71 -5.40 -7.08
N GLN A 115 -21.05 -5.41 -7.01
CA GLN A 115 -21.90 -5.04 -8.16
C GLN A 115 -22.19 -3.53 -8.20
N SER A 116 -22.51 -2.91 -7.06
CA SER A 116 -22.58 -1.43 -6.97
C SER A 116 -21.22 -0.82 -7.33
N GLU A 117 -20.11 -1.42 -6.88
CA GLU A 117 -18.76 -1.01 -7.29
C GLU A 117 -18.43 -1.29 -8.77
N LEU A 118 -19.21 -2.06 -9.52
CA LEU A 118 -19.04 -2.13 -10.99
C LEU A 118 -19.87 -1.06 -11.70
N GLU A 119 -21.10 -0.85 -11.25
CA GLU A 119 -22.05 0.08 -11.85
C GLU A 119 -21.57 1.54 -11.75
N ASP A 120 -21.13 2.02 -10.58
CA ASP A 120 -20.63 3.41 -10.52
C ASP A 120 -19.28 3.57 -11.24
N GLU A 121 -18.48 2.51 -11.44
CA GLU A 121 -17.21 2.63 -12.18
C GLU A 121 -17.50 2.89 -13.66
N ALA A 122 -18.41 2.10 -14.24
CA ALA A 122 -18.89 2.29 -15.60
C ALA A 122 -19.65 3.62 -15.78
N MET A 123 -20.29 4.15 -14.74
CA MET A 123 -20.89 5.49 -14.76
C MET A 123 -19.83 6.58 -14.93
N PHE A 124 -18.78 6.60 -14.10
CA PHE A 124 -17.72 7.60 -14.21
C PHE A 124 -16.85 7.41 -15.47
N GLU A 125 -16.64 6.17 -15.94
CA GLU A 125 -15.96 5.93 -17.22
C GLU A 125 -16.74 6.53 -18.40
N LYS A 126 -18.08 6.42 -18.42
CA LYS A 126 -18.93 7.10 -19.42
C LYS A 126 -18.87 8.62 -19.33
N VAL A 127 -18.84 9.20 -18.12
CA VAL A 127 -18.64 10.64 -17.96
C VAL A 127 -17.32 11.08 -18.59
N LEU A 128 -16.26 10.28 -18.49
CA LEU A 128 -14.96 10.55 -19.11
C LEU A 128 -14.92 10.30 -20.64
N GLU A 129 -15.92 9.64 -21.22
CA GLU A 129 -16.08 9.58 -22.69
C GLU A 129 -16.59 10.91 -23.24
N SER A 130 -17.53 11.57 -22.53
CA SER A 130 -18.07 12.88 -22.89
C SER A 130 -17.23 14.07 -22.40
N GLU A 131 -16.60 13.93 -21.24
CA GLU A 131 -15.82 14.99 -20.56
C GLU A 131 -14.44 14.45 -20.15
N PRO A 132 -13.48 14.31 -21.10
CA PRO A 132 -12.20 13.66 -20.85
C PRO A 132 -11.29 14.33 -19.82
N GLU A 133 -11.62 15.55 -19.38
CA GLU A 133 -10.90 16.34 -18.37
C GLU A 133 -11.69 16.50 -17.05
N ASN A 134 -12.82 15.80 -16.88
CA ASN A 134 -13.60 15.84 -15.64
C ASN A 134 -12.80 15.22 -14.48
N MET A 135 -12.22 16.09 -13.65
CA MET A 135 -11.34 15.69 -12.56
C MET A 135 -12.03 14.84 -11.49
N GLU A 136 -13.32 15.07 -11.23
CA GLU A 136 -14.06 14.30 -10.22
C GLU A 136 -14.29 12.86 -10.68
N ALA A 137 -14.70 12.68 -11.94
CA ALA A 137 -14.81 11.36 -12.56
C ALA A 137 -13.44 10.65 -12.63
N MET A 138 -12.35 11.36 -12.93
CA MET A 138 -11.00 10.79 -12.86
C MET A 138 -10.62 10.33 -11.45
N LYS A 139 -10.88 11.14 -10.42
CA LYS A 139 -10.62 10.82 -9.00
C LYS A 139 -11.44 9.59 -8.58
N ALA A 140 -12.73 9.56 -8.92
CA ALA A 140 -13.61 8.43 -8.63
C ALA A 140 -13.12 7.12 -9.27
N VAL A 141 -12.77 7.12 -10.57
CA VAL A 141 -12.22 5.93 -11.24
C VAL A 141 -10.87 5.54 -10.64
N LEU A 142 -9.96 6.49 -10.40
CA LEU A 142 -8.64 6.26 -9.79
C LEU A 142 -8.72 5.49 -8.46
N TYR A 143 -9.45 6.01 -7.48
CA TYR A 143 -9.59 5.36 -6.17
C TYR A 143 -10.23 3.97 -6.28
N LYS A 144 -11.07 3.76 -7.28
CA LYS A 144 -11.78 2.50 -7.52
C LYS A 144 -10.89 1.44 -8.17
N LYS A 145 -10.10 1.79 -9.19
CA LYS A 145 -9.05 0.91 -9.73
C LYS A 145 -8.05 0.51 -8.64
N MET A 146 -7.67 1.44 -7.75
CA MET A 146 -6.82 1.16 -6.59
C MET A 146 -7.45 0.15 -5.63
N ARG A 147 -8.69 0.37 -5.17
CA ARG A 147 -9.40 -0.60 -4.28
C ARG A 147 -9.56 -1.98 -4.91
N ARG A 148 -9.75 -2.05 -6.23
CA ARG A 148 -9.87 -3.30 -7.00
C ARG A 148 -8.52 -3.97 -7.32
N GLY A 149 -7.40 -3.46 -6.82
CA GLY A 149 -6.08 -4.03 -7.07
C GLY A 149 -5.60 -3.91 -8.51
N LYS A 150 -5.98 -2.83 -9.21
CA LYS A 150 -5.54 -2.49 -10.58
C LYS A 150 -4.67 -1.22 -10.62
N PRO A 151 -3.52 -1.17 -9.91
CA PRO A 151 -2.66 0.02 -9.86
C PRO A 151 -2.09 0.42 -11.25
N GLU A 152 -1.97 -0.52 -12.19
CA GLU A 152 -1.56 -0.29 -13.59
C GLU A 152 -2.52 0.62 -14.35
N ASP A 153 -3.82 0.53 -14.07
CA ASP A 153 -4.83 1.40 -14.67
C ASP A 153 -4.96 2.69 -13.88
N ALA A 154 -4.87 2.62 -12.54
CA ALA A 154 -4.88 3.78 -11.65
C ALA A 154 -3.81 4.81 -12.04
N VAL A 155 -2.55 4.40 -12.26
CA VAL A 155 -1.46 5.35 -12.55
C VAL A 155 -1.71 6.20 -13.80
N LYS A 156 -2.45 5.68 -14.81
CA LYS A 156 -2.84 6.43 -16.02
C LYS A 156 -3.76 7.62 -15.70
N TYR A 157 -4.61 7.48 -14.68
CA TYR A 157 -5.47 8.57 -14.21
C TYR A 157 -4.71 9.54 -13.31
N VAL A 158 -3.75 9.05 -12.50
CA VAL A 158 -2.81 9.90 -11.76
C VAL A 158 -2.01 10.80 -12.71
N GLU A 159 -1.43 10.24 -13.78
CA GLU A 159 -0.69 10.99 -14.79
C GLU A 159 -1.52 12.07 -15.51
N LYS A 160 -2.84 11.86 -15.67
CA LYS A 160 -3.76 12.87 -16.19
C LYS A 160 -4.03 13.97 -15.15
N LEU A 161 -4.36 13.59 -13.92
CA LEU A 161 -4.59 14.54 -12.82
C LEU A 161 -3.35 15.41 -12.54
N MET A 162 -2.14 14.85 -12.62
CA MET A 162 -0.88 15.61 -12.50
C MET A 162 -0.64 16.63 -13.63
N LYS A 163 -1.28 16.48 -14.80
CA LYS A 163 -1.20 17.49 -15.87
C LYS A 163 -2.17 18.66 -15.62
N LEU A 164 -3.32 18.38 -15.01
CA LEU A 164 -4.33 19.37 -14.67
C LEU A 164 -3.96 20.13 -13.39
N GLU A 165 -3.47 19.42 -12.36
CA GLU A 165 -3.12 19.95 -11.04
C GLU A 165 -1.64 19.63 -10.69
N PRO A 166 -0.64 20.18 -11.41
CA PRO A 166 0.78 19.79 -11.29
C PRO A 166 1.45 20.16 -9.95
N ARG A 167 0.76 20.94 -9.10
CA ARG A 167 1.22 21.31 -7.75
C ARG A 167 0.56 20.49 -6.64
N GLU A 168 -0.44 19.70 -6.97
CA GLU A 168 -1.15 18.90 -5.98
C GLU A 168 -0.28 17.71 -5.54
N VAL A 169 -0.10 17.58 -4.23
CA VAL A 169 0.73 16.55 -3.60
C VAL A 169 -0.01 15.21 -3.58
N GLU A 170 -1.35 15.22 -3.55
CA GLU A 170 -2.17 14.01 -3.57
C GLU A 170 -1.85 13.11 -4.76
N TRP A 171 -1.66 13.68 -5.95
CA TRP A 171 -1.40 12.87 -7.14
C TRP A 171 -0.02 12.19 -7.07
N LYS A 172 1.00 12.86 -6.54
CA LYS A 172 2.31 12.24 -6.28
C LYS A 172 2.22 11.14 -5.21
N LEU A 173 1.42 11.34 -4.16
CA LEU A 173 1.15 10.31 -3.13
C LEU A 173 0.49 9.07 -3.76
N LEU A 174 -0.55 9.26 -4.57
CA LEU A 174 -1.26 8.16 -5.22
C LEU A 174 -0.39 7.47 -6.27
N GLU A 175 0.49 8.18 -6.99
CA GLU A 175 1.51 7.57 -7.88
C GLU A 175 2.44 6.64 -7.09
N ALA A 176 2.96 7.11 -5.95
CA ALA A 176 3.84 6.33 -5.09
C ALA A 176 3.15 5.07 -4.52
N LEU A 177 1.89 5.19 -4.12
CA LEU A 177 1.06 4.10 -3.63
C LEU A 177 0.68 3.09 -4.74
N CYS A 178 0.47 3.56 -5.98
CA CYS A 178 0.34 2.67 -7.15
C CYS A 178 1.61 1.81 -7.28
N TYR A 179 2.80 2.43 -7.34
CA TYR A 179 4.05 1.69 -7.47
C TYR A 179 4.37 0.78 -6.28
N GLU A 180 3.98 1.15 -5.06
CA GLU A 180 4.10 0.28 -3.89
C GLU A 180 3.23 -0.98 -4.05
N THR A 181 2.00 -0.81 -4.53
CA THR A 181 1.03 -1.90 -4.76
C THR A 181 1.50 -2.83 -5.89
N MET A 182 2.11 -2.26 -6.94
CA MET A 182 2.76 -3.00 -8.03
C MET A 182 4.07 -3.71 -7.63
N GLY A 183 4.55 -3.54 -6.38
CA GLY A 183 5.85 -4.04 -5.96
C GLY A 183 7.07 -3.33 -6.59
N GLN A 184 6.87 -2.20 -7.27
CA GLN A 184 7.94 -1.35 -7.81
C GLN A 184 8.55 -0.47 -6.70
N LEU A 185 9.01 -1.12 -5.62
CA LEU A 185 9.41 -0.49 -4.36
C LEU A 185 10.45 0.62 -4.54
N SER A 186 11.41 0.47 -5.46
CA SER A 186 12.43 1.49 -5.74
C SER A 186 11.84 2.80 -6.30
N LYS A 187 10.77 2.74 -7.10
CA LYS A 187 10.07 3.93 -7.60
C LYS A 187 9.24 4.57 -6.49
N ALA A 188 8.47 3.77 -5.75
CA ALA A 188 7.68 4.23 -4.61
C ALA A 188 8.56 4.93 -3.56
N LYS A 189 9.70 4.31 -3.19
CA LYS A 189 10.69 4.87 -2.25
C LYS A 189 11.21 6.24 -2.69
N ARG A 190 11.51 6.39 -3.99
CA ARG A 190 11.95 7.67 -4.56
C ARG A 190 10.86 8.73 -4.46
N LEU A 191 9.64 8.42 -4.92
CA LEU A 191 8.51 9.36 -4.91
C LEU A 191 8.15 9.80 -3.48
N PHE A 192 8.07 8.89 -2.51
CA PHE A 192 7.85 9.27 -1.12
C PHE A 192 8.98 10.16 -0.57
N LYS A 193 10.25 9.87 -0.88
CA LYS A 193 11.38 10.73 -0.50
C LYS A 193 11.35 12.10 -1.18
N ASP A 194 10.89 12.19 -2.42
CA ASP A 194 10.74 13.47 -3.13
C ASP A 194 9.59 14.30 -2.52
N ILE A 195 8.47 13.67 -2.17
CA ILE A 195 7.35 14.32 -1.44
C ILE A 195 7.79 14.83 -0.06
N LEU A 196 8.57 14.03 0.68
CA LEU A 196 9.09 14.39 2.01
C LEU A 196 10.19 15.46 1.95
N ARG A 197 10.82 15.70 0.80
CA ARG A 197 11.75 16.83 0.64
C ARG A 197 11.01 18.17 0.72
N ASP A 198 9.82 18.23 0.13
CA ASP A 198 8.97 19.42 0.13
C ASP A 198 8.13 19.51 1.43
N ASN A 199 7.67 18.37 1.96
CA ASN A 199 6.79 18.28 3.12
C ASN A 199 7.29 17.21 4.13
N PRO A 200 8.32 17.49 4.94
CA PRO A 200 9.03 16.47 5.74
C PRO A 200 8.18 15.78 6.83
N LEU A 201 7.09 16.41 7.27
CA LEU A 201 6.18 15.87 8.29
C LEU A 201 4.86 15.34 7.71
N LEU A 202 4.77 15.16 6.39
CA LEU A 202 3.56 14.63 5.75
C LEU A 202 3.37 13.15 6.11
N ILE A 203 2.55 12.89 7.14
CA ILE A 203 2.38 11.57 7.74
C ILE A 203 2.03 10.46 6.74
N ARG A 204 1.28 10.78 5.68
CA ARG A 204 0.91 9.84 4.61
C ARG A 204 2.12 9.38 3.79
N ALA A 205 3.08 10.27 3.54
CA ALA A 205 4.33 9.97 2.86
C ALA A 205 5.33 9.26 3.78
N LEU A 206 5.42 9.64 5.06
CA LEU A 206 6.21 8.93 6.08
C LEU A 206 5.75 7.48 6.21
N HIS A 207 4.44 7.26 6.30
CA HIS A 207 3.82 5.94 6.36
C HIS A 207 4.09 5.10 5.10
N GLY A 208 3.86 5.65 3.90
CA GLY A 208 4.16 4.98 2.64
C GLY A 208 5.64 4.62 2.51
N LEU A 209 6.54 5.53 2.88
CA LEU A 209 7.98 5.25 2.91
C LEU A 209 8.32 4.15 3.91
N ALA A 210 7.74 4.16 5.11
CA ALA A 210 7.97 3.14 6.13
C ALA A 210 7.53 1.74 5.67
N MET A 211 6.37 1.66 5.00
CA MET A 211 5.86 0.41 4.42
C MET A 211 6.71 -0.09 3.26
N VAL A 212 7.17 0.80 2.38
CA VAL A 212 8.13 0.46 1.31
C VAL A 212 9.46 -0.03 1.89
N MET A 213 9.99 0.65 2.93
CA MET A 213 11.22 0.26 3.61
C MET A 213 11.08 -1.13 4.24
N HIS A 214 10.01 -1.39 4.99
CA HIS A 214 9.71 -2.71 5.54
C HIS A 214 9.60 -3.79 4.46
N LYS A 215 8.85 -3.55 3.37
CA LYS A 215 8.70 -4.47 2.22
C LYS A 215 10.02 -4.74 1.49
N SER A 216 10.97 -3.80 1.54
CA SER A 216 12.32 -3.93 0.96
C SER A 216 13.38 -4.45 1.95
N HIS A 217 12.98 -4.85 3.16
CA HIS A 217 13.86 -5.29 4.24
C HIS A 217 14.92 -4.24 4.67
N ASP A 218 14.62 -2.95 4.50
CA ASP A 218 15.46 -1.85 4.94
C ASP A 218 15.36 -1.70 6.48
N SER A 219 16.50 -1.81 7.16
CA SER A 219 16.58 -1.71 8.62
C SER A 219 16.38 -0.29 9.15
N SER A 220 16.66 0.73 8.34
CA SER A 220 16.69 2.15 8.76
C SER A 220 15.31 2.81 8.93
N VAL A 221 14.24 2.03 8.98
CA VAL A 221 12.87 2.54 9.02
C VAL A 221 12.57 3.33 10.30
N PHE A 222 13.13 2.90 11.43
CA PHE A 222 12.97 3.61 12.70
C PHE A 222 13.88 4.84 12.80
N ASP A 223 15.08 4.79 12.20
CA ASP A 223 15.96 5.97 12.12
C ASP A 223 15.27 7.11 11.36
N MET A 224 14.64 6.80 10.22
CA MET A 224 13.87 7.75 9.41
C MET A 224 12.67 8.34 10.16
N LEU A 225 11.92 7.51 10.90
CA LEU A 225 10.77 7.99 11.68
C LEU A 225 11.20 8.82 12.90
N ASN A 226 12.31 8.44 13.55
CA ASN A 226 12.88 9.22 14.65
C ASN A 226 13.41 10.58 14.15
N GLU A 227 14.09 10.63 12.99
CA GLU A 227 14.51 11.89 12.36
C GLU A 227 13.31 12.81 12.11
N ALA A 228 12.21 12.28 11.54
CA ALA A 228 10.98 13.04 11.34
C ALA A 228 10.36 13.51 12.66
N MET A 229 10.42 12.69 13.72
CA MET A 229 9.93 13.05 15.05
C MET A 229 10.75 14.18 15.69
N GLU A 230 12.08 14.16 15.57
CA GLU A 230 12.94 15.25 16.04
C GLU A 230 12.71 16.55 15.23
N VAL A 231 12.49 16.48 13.92
CA VAL A 231 12.10 17.64 13.11
C VAL A 231 10.75 18.22 13.58
N ALA A 232 9.78 17.36 13.92
CA ALA A 232 8.52 17.80 14.49
C ALA A 232 8.71 18.50 15.84
N ARG A 233 9.49 17.89 16.75
CA ARG A 233 9.79 18.46 18.08
C ARG A 233 10.51 19.80 18.00
N GLN A 234 11.57 19.90 17.21
CA GLN A 234 12.31 21.15 16.99
C GLN A 234 11.42 22.26 16.39
N GLY A 235 10.45 21.89 15.56
CA GLY A 235 9.45 22.81 15.00
C GLY A 235 8.26 23.11 15.93
N ASN A 236 8.22 22.59 17.17
CA ASN A 236 7.07 22.62 18.08
C ASN A 236 5.76 22.09 17.44
N ARG A 237 5.88 21.11 16.55
CA ARG A 237 4.78 20.49 15.78
C ARG A 237 4.15 19.34 16.55
N VAL A 238 3.50 19.67 17.67
CA VAL A 238 2.97 18.70 18.64
C VAL A 238 2.00 17.68 18.01
N THR A 239 1.15 18.11 17.07
CA THR A 239 0.22 17.21 16.38
C THR A 239 0.96 16.21 15.49
N GLU A 240 1.96 16.68 14.76
CA GLU A 240 2.78 15.89 13.84
C GLU A 240 3.72 14.94 14.59
N GLU A 241 4.39 15.40 15.66
CA GLU A 241 5.19 14.56 16.57
C GLU A 241 4.34 13.39 17.08
N ARG A 242 3.13 13.70 17.56
CA ARG A 242 2.20 12.68 18.07
C ARG A 242 1.69 11.73 16.99
N ASN A 243 1.45 12.22 15.77
CA ASN A 243 1.09 11.36 14.63
C ASN A 243 2.25 10.43 14.25
N ILE A 244 3.50 10.90 14.36
CA ILE A 244 4.69 10.09 14.12
C ILE A 244 4.89 9.04 15.23
N GLN A 245 4.60 9.35 16.50
CA GLN A 245 4.57 8.35 17.58
C GLN A 245 3.59 7.21 17.28
N VAL A 246 2.35 7.52 16.83
CA VAL A 246 1.38 6.48 16.38
C VAL A 246 1.99 5.64 15.26
N LEU A 247 2.63 6.26 14.28
CA LEU A 247 3.25 5.58 13.14
C LEU A 247 4.41 4.67 13.54
N ILE A 248 5.27 5.08 14.49
CA ILE A 248 6.33 4.23 15.04
C ILE A 248 5.72 3.01 15.72
N GLY A 249 4.70 3.21 16.56
CA GLY A 249 3.93 2.12 17.19
C GLY A 249 3.34 1.16 16.15
N GLN A 250 2.67 1.67 15.12
CA GLN A 250 2.14 0.88 14.00
C GLN A 250 3.23 0.09 13.27
N MET A 251 4.43 0.65 13.05
CA MET A 251 5.53 -0.06 12.43
C MET A 251 6.11 -1.17 13.31
N HIS A 252 6.04 -1.06 14.64
CA HIS A 252 6.31 -2.19 15.53
C HIS A 252 5.24 -3.29 15.37
N ILE A 253 3.95 -2.95 15.24
CA ILE A 253 2.89 -3.95 14.94
C ILE A 253 3.18 -4.67 13.61
N VAL A 254 3.52 -3.93 12.55
CA VAL A 254 3.91 -4.48 11.23
C VAL A 254 5.04 -5.50 11.35
N LYS A 255 6.03 -5.20 12.21
CA LYS A 255 7.20 -6.06 12.45
C LYS A 255 6.95 -7.17 13.48
N GLY A 256 5.73 -7.29 14.03
CA GLY A 256 5.36 -8.29 15.05
C GLY A 256 5.94 -8.00 16.44
N GLN A 257 6.41 -6.78 16.69
CA GLN A 257 7.06 -6.35 17.93
C GLN A 257 6.01 -5.75 18.88
N PHE A 258 5.07 -6.58 19.31
CA PHE A 258 3.86 -6.15 20.02
C PHE A 258 4.16 -5.46 21.36
N GLU A 259 5.15 -5.93 22.11
CA GLU A 259 5.56 -5.37 23.39
C GLU A 259 6.12 -3.95 23.24
N GLU A 260 6.91 -3.68 22.19
CA GLU A 260 7.44 -2.35 21.90
C GLU A 260 6.34 -1.39 21.44
N ALA A 261 5.39 -1.88 20.63
CA ALA A 261 4.20 -1.10 20.27
C ALA A 261 3.38 -0.72 21.52
N LEU A 262 3.16 -1.66 22.45
CA LEU A 262 2.43 -1.39 23.69
C LEU A 262 3.14 -0.34 24.56
N LYS A 263 4.47 -0.37 24.69
CA LYS A 263 5.23 0.66 25.45
C LYS A 263 4.97 2.06 24.90
N ILE A 264 5.11 2.24 23.59
CA ILE A 264 4.87 3.53 22.92
C ILE A 264 3.44 4.02 23.20
N PHE A 265 2.43 3.17 23.00
CA PHE A 265 1.05 3.58 23.27
C PHE A 265 0.78 3.84 24.77
N GLN A 266 1.44 3.13 25.69
CA GLN A 266 1.34 3.39 27.13
C GLN A 266 1.95 4.74 27.51
N GLU A 267 3.03 5.16 26.87
CA GLU A 267 3.61 6.50 27.02
C GLU A 267 2.65 7.56 26.47
N MET A 268 2.12 7.37 25.26
CA MET A 268 1.11 8.28 24.67
C MET A 268 -0.16 8.44 25.52
N VAL A 269 -0.55 7.39 26.27
CA VAL A 269 -1.67 7.43 27.24
C VAL A 269 -1.30 8.22 28.50
N LYS A 270 -0.07 8.08 29.03
CA LYS A 270 0.38 8.87 30.19
C LYS A 270 0.43 10.36 29.85
N ASP A 271 0.92 10.71 28.67
CA ASP A 271 1.11 12.10 28.23
C ASP A 271 -0.21 12.82 27.96
N ASN A 272 -1.20 12.12 27.37
CA ASN A 272 -2.56 12.65 27.21
C ASN A 272 -3.60 11.51 27.19
N PRO A 273 -4.21 11.20 28.36
CA PRO A 273 -5.23 10.16 28.54
C PRO A 273 -6.57 10.39 27.81
N ARG A 274 -6.76 11.53 27.12
CA ARG A 274 -8.01 11.85 26.39
C ARG A 274 -7.94 11.57 24.89
N ASP A 275 -6.79 11.11 24.39
CA ASP A 275 -6.69 10.64 23.01
C ASP A 275 -7.16 9.19 22.91
N PHE A 276 -8.17 8.95 22.07
CA PHE A 276 -8.71 7.62 21.81
C PHE A 276 -7.77 6.73 20.98
N ARG A 277 -6.81 7.31 20.22
CA ARG A 277 -6.01 6.58 19.22
C ARG A 277 -5.04 5.55 19.84
N PRO A 278 -4.31 5.83 20.95
CA PRO A 278 -3.51 4.82 21.63
C PRO A 278 -4.34 3.64 22.12
N TYR A 279 -5.54 3.88 22.67
CA TYR A 279 -6.44 2.81 23.16
C TYR A 279 -6.92 1.91 22.01
N LEU A 280 -7.33 2.49 20.87
CA LEU A 280 -7.64 1.72 19.66
C LEU A 280 -6.46 0.83 19.24
N CYS A 281 -5.25 1.39 19.21
CA CYS A 281 -4.04 0.65 18.85
C CYS A 281 -3.68 -0.44 19.86
N GLN A 282 -3.83 -0.19 21.17
CA GLN A 282 -3.61 -1.20 22.21
C GLN A 282 -4.64 -2.33 22.13
N GLY A 283 -5.92 -2.04 21.90
CA GLY A 283 -6.96 -3.06 21.69
C GLY A 283 -6.66 -3.95 20.48
N ILE A 284 -6.18 -3.36 19.39
CA ILE A 284 -5.67 -4.08 18.21
C ILE A 284 -4.48 -4.98 18.59
N VAL A 285 -3.49 -4.47 19.32
CA VAL A 285 -2.30 -5.26 19.70
C VAL A 285 -2.67 -6.40 20.64
N TYR A 286 -3.46 -6.16 21.67
CA TYR A 286 -3.94 -7.21 22.57
C TYR A 286 -4.77 -8.27 21.81
N SER A 287 -5.59 -7.87 20.83
CA SER A 287 -6.31 -8.81 19.94
C SER A 287 -5.36 -9.67 19.08
N LEU A 288 -4.23 -9.11 18.63
CA LEU A 288 -3.19 -9.86 17.90
C LEU A 288 -2.46 -10.85 18.82
N MET A 289 -2.26 -10.49 20.09
CA MET A 289 -1.66 -11.31 21.15
C MET A 289 -2.62 -12.34 21.78
N ASP A 290 -3.88 -12.42 21.33
CA ASP A 290 -4.95 -13.28 21.91
C ASP A 290 -5.34 -12.91 23.37
N LYS A 291 -4.99 -11.70 23.81
CA LYS A 291 -5.31 -11.10 25.11
C LYS A 291 -6.69 -10.42 25.04
N LYS A 292 -7.75 -11.22 25.08
CA LYS A 292 -9.11 -10.75 24.78
C LYS A 292 -9.63 -9.78 25.83
N GLU A 293 -9.43 -10.06 27.11
CA GLU A 293 -9.94 -9.25 28.22
C GLU A 293 -9.29 -7.86 28.23
N GLU A 294 -7.96 -7.80 28.04
CA GLU A 294 -7.27 -6.51 27.88
C GLU A 294 -7.69 -5.77 26.60
N ALA A 295 -7.94 -6.49 25.49
CA ALA A 295 -8.39 -5.89 24.24
C ALA A 295 -9.78 -5.25 24.36
N ASP A 296 -10.76 -6.01 24.90
CA ASP A 296 -12.14 -5.54 25.10
C ASP A 296 -12.14 -4.27 25.98
N GLN A 297 -11.34 -4.22 27.06
CA GLN A 297 -11.16 -3.02 27.90
C GLN A 297 -10.63 -1.80 27.12
N GLN A 298 -9.64 -1.97 26.24
CA GLN A 298 -9.11 -0.82 25.49
C GLN A 298 -10.09 -0.32 24.42
N PHE A 299 -10.88 -1.22 23.81
CA PHE A 299 -11.92 -0.81 22.87
C PHE A 299 -13.07 -0.06 23.57
N GLU A 300 -13.49 -0.49 24.76
CA GLU A 300 -14.45 0.25 25.60
C GLU A 300 -13.97 1.68 25.89
N ILE A 301 -12.69 1.85 26.26
CA ILE A 301 -12.11 3.19 26.48
C ILE A 301 -12.08 3.99 25.17
N TYR A 302 -11.66 3.39 24.06
CA TYR A 302 -11.68 4.01 22.73
C TYR A 302 -13.08 4.54 22.37
N TRP A 303 -14.13 3.72 22.47
CA TRP A 303 -15.50 4.15 22.17
C TRP A 303 -16.01 5.25 23.10
N SER A 304 -15.58 5.27 24.37
CA SER A 304 -15.94 6.33 25.32
C SER A 304 -15.25 7.69 25.05
N LEU A 305 -14.13 7.69 24.31
CA LEU A 305 -13.32 8.87 24.02
C LEU A 305 -13.42 9.35 22.56
N ALA A 306 -13.81 8.50 21.61
CA ALA A 306 -13.89 8.81 20.18
C ALA A 306 -15.12 9.70 19.86
N PRO A 307 -14.93 10.99 19.49
CA PRO A 307 -16.03 11.91 19.18
C PRO A 307 -16.89 11.39 18.03
N GLU A 308 -18.21 11.55 18.09
CA GLU A 308 -19.11 11.05 17.02
C GLU A 308 -18.84 11.71 15.67
N GLU A 309 -18.44 12.98 15.68
CA GLU A 309 -18.10 13.78 14.52
C GLU A 309 -16.68 13.52 14.00
N PHE A 310 -15.90 12.65 14.66
CA PHE A 310 -14.53 12.37 14.23
C PHE A 310 -14.55 11.78 12.81
N PRO A 311 -13.89 12.42 11.82
CA PRO A 311 -13.81 11.90 10.47
C PRO A 311 -13.29 10.45 10.48
N GLN A 312 -13.85 9.59 9.63
CA GLN A 312 -13.53 8.16 9.61
C GLN A 312 -13.86 7.35 10.89
N LYS A 313 -14.58 7.87 11.90
CA LYS A 313 -14.98 7.08 13.10
C LYS A 313 -15.59 5.72 12.77
N GLY A 314 -16.61 5.68 11.90
CA GLY A 314 -17.25 4.41 11.52
C GLY A 314 -16.28 3.38 10.92
N PHE A 315 -15.27 3.85 10.18
CA PHE A 315 -14.21 2.98 9.66
C PHE A 315 -13.28 2.46 10.79
N LEU A 316 -12.95 3.30 11.79
CA LEU A 316 -12.18 2.86 12.97
C LEU A 316 -12.98 1.89 13.86
N ASP A 317 -14.29 2.08 13.96
CA ASP A 317 -15.21 1.18 14.66
C ASP A 317 -15.28 -0.18 13.95
N ASP A 318 -15.38 -0.22 12.61
CA ASP A 318 -15.30 -1.46 11.83
C ASP A 318 -13.97 -2.21 12.08
N VAL A 319 -12.85 -1.49 12.19
CA VAL A 319 -11.53 -2.07 12.52
C VAL A 319 -11.51 -2.65 13.94
N ALA A 320 -12.06 -1.95 14.93
CA ALA A 320 -12.16 -2.43 16.31
C ALA A 320 -13.03 -3.70 16.40
N LEU A 321 -14.21 -3.69 15.77
CA LEU A 321 -15.13 -4.82 15.71
C LEU A 321 -14.52 -6.03 14.99
N ALA A 322 -13.80 -5.82 13.88
CA ALA A 322 -13.09 -6.88 13.18
C ALA A 322 -11.96 -7.50 14.02
N ALA A 323 -11.25 -6.71 14.82
CA ALA A 323 -10.24 -7.20 15.76
C ALA A 323 -10.87 -8.06 16.87
N GLN A 324 -11.97 -7.61 17.48
CA GLN A 324 -12.72 -8.38 18.49
C GLN A 324 -13.33 -9.68 17.93
N ALA A 325 -13.87 -9.66 16.70
CA ALA A 325 -14.45 -10.85 16.09
C ALA A 325 -13.40 -11.96 15.89
N LYS A 326 -12.19 -11.56 15.46
CA LYS A 326 -11.08 -12.47 15.17
C LYS A 326 -10.50 -13.16 16.41
N SER A 327 -10.43 -12.47 17.56
CA SER A 327 -10.00 -13.09 18.83
C SER A 327 -11.05 -14.09 19.34
N ARG A 328 -12.34 -13.75 19.23
CA ARG A 328 -13.45 -14.65 19.58
C ARG A 328 -13.46 -15.95 18.77
N GLU A 329 -13.23 -15.87 17.46
CA GLU A 329 -13.17 -17.05 16.58
C GLU A 329 -11.99 -17.99 16.92
N ARG A 330 -10.79 -17.42 17.14
CA ARG A 330 -9.59 -18.17 17.55
C ARG A 330 -9.83 -18.96 18.83
N LEU A 331 -10.38 -18.30 19.84
CA LEU A 331 -10.69 -18.91 21.13
C LEU A 331 -11.66 -20.09 20.97
N GLN A 332 -12.77 -19.93 20.24
CA GLN A 332 -13.71 -21.03 20.01
C GLN A 332 -13.06 -22.24 19.31
N ASN A 333 -12.15 -21.99 18.35
CA ASN A 333 -11.43 -23.05 17.65
C ASN A 333 -10.42 -23.76 18.56
N THR A 334 -9.73 -23.06 19.46
CA THR A 334 -8.84 -23.71 20.46
C THR A 334 -9.60 -24.54 21.49
N PHE A 335 -10.78 -24.10 21.93
CA PHE A 335 -11.64 -24.89 22.82
C PHE A 335 -12.15 -26.16 22.13
N LYS A 336 -12.63 -26.07 20.88
CA LYS A 336 -13.06 -27.24 20.08
C LYS A 336 -11.91 -28.24 19.85
N ALA A 337 -10.70 -27.75 19.60
CA ALA A 337 -9.51 -28.58 19.43
C ALA A 337 -9.08 -29.28 20.74
N LYS A 338 -9.27 -28.63 21.90
CA LYS A 338 -9.00 -29.23 23.23
C LYS A 338 -10.10 -30.20 23.69
N SER A 339 -11.30 -30.15 23.11
CA SER A 339 -12.41 -31.05 23.43
C SER A 339 -12.57 -32.22 22.45
N THR A 340 -11.60 -32.42 21.54
CA THR A 340 -11.56 -33.50 20.54
C THR A 340 -10.31 -34.37 20.65
N VAL A 341 -9.56 -34.20 21.75
CA VAL A 341 -8.42 -35.01 22.22
C VAL A 341 -8.76 -35.52 23.61
#